data_AF-A0AAV5QYZ1-F1
#
_entry.id   AF-A0AAV5QYZ1-F1
#
_cell.length_a   1.000
_cell.length_b   1.000
_cell.length_c   1.000
_cell.angle_alpha   90.00
_cell.angle_beta   90.00
_cell.angle_gamma   90.00
#
_symmetry.space_group_name_H-M   'P 1'
#
loop_
_entity.id
_entity.type
_entity.pdbx_description
1 polymer ?
#
loop_
_entity_poly.entity_id
_entity_poly.type
_entity_poly.pdbx_seq_one_letter_code
_entity_poly.pdbx_strand_id
1 'polypeptide(L)'
;MPEFPSTTSIISLFPPSDELARDSDVTVSTTVTPQAEYKGFSAYVISCIFITIWLCWSLLPDSILNTIGIYYYPSRWWALAIPAYVLVTMVYMYVSIAYYNIEILTLPLDDNRNIVDDTGVVLSKRESYQYIHKSSSGAWDLPLSVCNEILYGEA
;
A
#
# COMPACT_ATOMS: atom_id res chain seq x y z
N MET A 1 -27.30 -45.00 -12.78
CA MET A 1 -26.89 -43.66 -13.26
C MET A 1 -26.65 -42.83 -12.01
N PRO A 2 -25.45 -42.29 -11.77
CA PRO A 2 -25.26 -41.42 -10.61
C PRO A 2 -26.01 -40.10 -10.86
N GLU A 3 -26.86 -39.70 -9.91
CA GLU A 3 -27.58 -38.43 -9.93
C GLU A 3 -26.58 -37.27 -9.79
N PHE A 4 -26.72 -36.26 -10.64
CA PHE A 4 -25.92 -35.03 -10.52
C PHE A 4 -26.42 -34.21 -9.32
N PRO A 5 -25.52 -33.65 -8.51
CA PRO A 5 -25.90 -32.79 -7.39
C PRO A 5 -26.66 -31.56 -7.92
N SER A 6 -27.78 -31.23 -7.26
CA SER A 6 -28.65 -30.11 -7.64
C SER A 6 -27.95 -28.76 -7.44
N THR A 7 -28.26 -27.78 -8.30
CA THR A 7 -27.64 -26.45 -8.38
C THR A 7 -27.54 -25.72 -7.03
N THR A 8 -28.54 -25.92 -6.16
CA THR A 8 -28.57 -25.35 -4.80
C THR A 8 -27.44 -25.85 -3.90
N SER A 9 -26.98 -27.09 -4.08
CA SER A 9 -25.88 -27.67 -3.29
C SER A 9 -24.49 -27.18 -3.73
N ILE A 10 -24.36 -26.71 -4.98
CA ILE A 10 -23.12 -26.15 -5.51
C ILE A 10 -22.94 -24.71 -5.05
N ILE A 11 -24.03 -23.93 -4.99
CA ILE A 11 -23.98 -22.52 -4.57
C ILE A 11 -23.63 -22.38 -3.08
N SER A 12 -24.07 -23.30 -2.21
CA SER A 12 -23.75 -23.26 -0.78
C SER A 12 -22.28 -23.60 -0.45
N LEU A 13 -21.51 -24.10 -1.43
CA LEU A 13 -20.10 -24.44 -1.27
C LEU A 13 -19.18 -23.21 -1.44
N PHE A 14 -19.72 -22.11 -1.97
CA PHE A 14 -19.00 -20.85 -2.14
C PHE A 14 -19.45 -19.86 -1.06
N PRO A 15 -18.52 -19.24 -0.31
CA PRO A 15 -18.88 -18.13 0.58
C PRO A 15 -19.57 -17.03 -0.23
N PRO A 16 -20.50 -16.26 0.37
CA PRO A 16 -21.21 -15.19 -0.34
C PRO A 16 -20.17 -14.27 -1.03
N SER A 17 -20.27 -14.16 -2.35
CA SER A 17 -19.32 -13.44 -3.21
C SER A 17 -19.06 -12.01 -2.76
N ASP A 18 -20.02 -11.42 -2.05
CA ASP A 18 -19.99 -10.07 -1.50
C ASP A 18 -18.95 -9.88 -0.39
N GLU A 19 -18.59 -10.93 0.35
CA GLU A 19 -17.60 -10.83 1.43
C GLU A 19 -16.17 -10.69 0.85
N LEU A 20 -15.85 -11.48 -0.17
CA LEU A 20 -14.59 -11.40 -0.89
C LEU A 20 -14.48 -10.12 -1.74
N ALA A 21 -15.60 -9.66 -2.31
CA ALA A 21 -15.65 -8.40 -3.04
C ALA A 21 -15.38 -7.20 -2.12
N ARG A 22 -15.94 -7.21 -0.91
CA ARG A 22 -15.72 -6.17 0.11
C ARG A 22 -14.28 -6.13 0.63
N ASP A 23 -13.64 -7.28 0.78
CA ASP A 23 -12.22 -7.35 1.19
C ASP A 23 -11.25 -6.97 0.07
N SER A 24 -11.68 -7.07 -1.20
CA SER A 24 -10.88 -6.66 -2.37
C SER A 24 -10.91 -5.16 -2.66
N ASP A 25 -11.87 -4.42 -2.08
CA ASP A 25 -11.99 -2.98 -2.28
C ASP A 25 -10.98 -2.22 -1.40
N VAL A 26 -9.74 -2.20 -1.88
CA VAL A 26 -8.59 -1.45 -1.32
C VAL A 26 -8.87 0.06 -1.23
N THR A 27 -9.93 0.56 -1.88
CA THR A 27 -10.29 1.98 -1.91
C THR A 27 -11.30 2.41 -0.86
N VAL A 28 -12.04 1.50 -0.21
CA VAL A 28 -12.80 1.88 0.99
C VAL A 28 -11.84 1.87 2.18
N SER A 29 -11.27 3.03 2.50
CA SER A 29 -10.59 3.25 3.77
C SER A 29 -11.61 3.19 4.91
N THR A 30 -12.21 2.03 5.18
CA THR A 30 -13.14 1.83 6.33
C THR A 30 -12.40 1.88 7.66
N THR A 31 -11.07 1.96 7.65
CA THR A 31 -10.25 2.24 8.83
C THR A 31 -10.01 3.75 9.01
N VAL A 32 -11.00 4.60 8.76
CA VAL A 32 -11.02 5.91 9.42
C VAL A 32 -11.31 5.61 10.88
N THR A 33 -10.25 5.51 11.69
CA THR A 33 -10.43 5.52 13.14
C THR A 33 -11.32 6.73 13.46
N PRO A 34 -12.35 6.64 14.31
CA PRO A 34 -13.28 7.73 14.63
C PRO A 34 -12.60 8.95 15.29
N GLN A 35 -11.28 8.92 15.35
CA GLN A 35 -10.38 9.82 16.01
C GLN A 35 -9.36 10.46 15.06
N ALA A 36 -9.31 10.05 13.79
CA ALA A 36 -8.34 10.55 12.82
C ALA A 36 -8.53 12.05 12.56
N GLU A 37 -9.78 12.52 12.51
CA GLU A 37 -10.14 13.91 12.18
C GLU A 37 -9.56 14.91 13.19
N TYR A 38 -9.77 14.69 14.49
CA TYR A 38 -9.28 15.62 15.50
C TYR A 38 -7.76 15.52 15.70
N LYS A 39 -7.15 14.36 15.42
CA LYS A 39 -5.68 14.21 15.47
C LYS A 39 -5.01 15.03 14.37
N GLY A 40 -5.57 15.04 13.16
CA GLY A 40 -5.10 15.89 12.07
C GLY A 40 -5.25 17.37 12.40
N PHE A 41 -6.44 17.78 12.89
CA PHE A 41 -6.70 19.17 13.26
C PHE A 41 -5.78 19.68 14.37
N SER A 42 -5.62 18.91 15.45
CA SER A 42 -4.74 19.28 16.56
C SER A 42 -3.27 19.36 16.13
N ALA A 43 -2.78 18.41 15.33
CA ALA A 43 -1.44 18.45 14.77
C ALA A 43 -1.22 19.67 13.87
N TYR A 44 -2.22 20.05 13.06
CA TYR A 44 -2.16 21.24 12.22
C TYR A 44 -2.04 22.53 13.05
N VAL A 45 -2.92 22.72 14.04
CA VAL A 45 -2.90 23.92 14.90
C VAL A 45 -1.57 24.02 15.66
N ILE A 46 -1.10 22.91 16.23
CA ILE A 46 0.19 22.86 16.93
C ILE A 46 1.33 23.22 15.97
N SER A 47 1.36 22.63 14.78
CA SER A 47 2.39 22.91 13.76
C SER A 47 2.37 24.38 13.33
N CYS A 48 1.20 24.97 13.14
CA CYS A 48 1.06 26.41 12.82
C CYS A 48 1.57 27.31 13.94
N ILE A 49 1.35 26.97 15.21
CA ILE A 49 1.87 27.74 16.34
C ILE A 49 3.40 27.64 16.37
N PHE A 50 3.96 26.42 16.27
CA PHE A 50 5.40 26.22 16.25
C PHE A 50 6.09 26.94 15.09
N ILE A 51 5.54 26.85 13.88
CA ILE A 51 6.14 27.52 12.71
C ILE A 51 6.05 29.04 12.83
N THR A 52 4.97 29.57 13.41
CA THR A 52 4.82 31.01 13.65
C THR A 52 5.86 31.50 14.65
N ILE A 53 6.03 30.79 15.76
CA ILE A 53 7.06 31.13 16.78
C ILE A 53 8.46 31.04 16.16
N TRP A 54 8.73 29.99 15.38
CA TRP A 54 10.00 29.80 14.67
C TRP A 54 10.29 30.95 13.69
N LEU A 55 9.31 31.31 12.87
CA LEU A 55 9.42 32.41 11.91
C LEU A 55 9.62 33.75 12.62
N CYS A 56 8.82 34.04 13.65
CA CYS A 56 8.98 35.24 14.47
C CYS A 56 10.40 35.34 15.05
N TRP A 57 10.92 34.26 15.63
CA TRP A 57 12.28 34.24 16.16
C TRP A 57 13.35 34.43 15.07
N SER A 58 13.19 33.77 13.91
CA SER A 58 14.18 33.83 12.82
C SER A 58 14.22 35.18 12.10
N LEU A 59 13.07 35.85 11.94
CA LEU A 59 12.91 37.06 11.11
C LEU A 59 12.98 38.37 11.91
N LEU A 60 12.62 38.39 13.19
CA LEU A 60 12.68 39.63 13.98
C LEU A 60 14.13 40.06 14.21
N PRO A 61 14.46 41.37 14.15
CA PRO A 61 15.78 41.90 14.52
C PRO A 61 16.04 41.84 16.03
N ASP A 62 17.32 41.79 16.43
CA ASP A 62 17.77 41.63 17.82
C ASP A 62 17.18 42.70 18.76
N SER A 63 17.05 43.94 18.28
CA SER A 63 16.50 45.06 19.05
C SER A 63 15.09 44.78 19.57
N ILE A 64 14.25 44.12 18.75
CA ILE A 64 12.87 43.81 19.13
C ILE A 64 12.84 42.66 20.12
N LEU A 65 13.64 41.60 19.90
CA LEU A 65 13.77 40.48 20.84
C LEU A 65 14.24 40.93 22.23
N ASN A 66 15.23 41.82 22.27
CA ASN A 66 15.76 42.37 23.52
C ASN A 66 14.71 43.22 24.26
N THR A 67 13.86 43.95 23.53
CA THR A 67 12.75 44.73 24.12
C THR A 67 11.68 43.83 24.72
N ILE A 68 11.42 42.67 24.11
CA ILE A 68 10.51 41.63 24.62
C ILE A 68 11.12 40.89 25.84
N GLY A 69 12.41 41.09 26.13
CA GLY A 69 13.12 40.52 27.28
C GLY A 69 13.80 39.18 26.99
N ILE A 70 13.98 38.82 25.71
CA ILE A 70 14.62 37.56 25.29
C ILE A 70 16.08 37.83 24.92
N TYR A 71 16.99 37.58 25.86
CA TYR A 71 18.43 37.87 25.71
C TYR A 71 19.27 36.63 25.35
N TYR A 72 18.77 35.42 25.64
CA TYR A 72 19.52 34.18 25.46
C TYR A 72 18.79 33.25 24.49
N TYR A 73 19.29 33.16 23.27
CA TYR A 73 18.81 32.24 22.25
C TYR A 73 20.01 31.69 21.44
N PRO A 74 19.89 30.50 20.83
CA PRO A 74 20.98 29.92 20.05
C PRO A 74 21.31 30.77 18.81
N SER A 75 22.47 30.55 18.19
CA SER A 75 22.86 31.30 17.00
C SER A 75 21.78 31.24 15.90
N ARG A 76 21.52 32.37 15.23
CA ARG A 76 20.51 32.46 14.14
C ARG A 76 20.76 31.50 12.98
N TRP A 77 21.99 31.01 12.83
CA TRP A 77 22.35 30.04 11.79
C TRP A 77 21.53 28.74 11.87
N TRP A 78 21.05 28.37 13.05
CA TRP A 78 20.14 27.24 13.23
C TRP A 78 18.82 27.39 12.46
N ALA A 79 18.36 28.62 12.21
CA ALA A 79 17.18 28.89 11.39
C ALA A 79 17.33 28.37 9.96
N LEU A 80 18.56 28.33 9.44
CA LEU A 80 18.89 27.81 8.11
C LEU A 80 19.35 26.35 8.15
N ALA A 81 20.12 25.96 9.17
CA ALA A 81 20.64 24.61 9.29
C ALA A 81 19.51 23.57 9.39
N ILE A 82 18.51 23.79 10.25
CA ILE A 82 17.43 22.81 10.46
C ILE A 82 16.64 22.53 9.18
N PRO A 83 16.09 23.54 8.45
CA PRO A 83 15.41 23.29 7.18
C PRO A 83 16.30 22.61 6.14
N ALA A 84 17.58 22.99 6.05
CA ALA A 84 18.53 22.38 5.12
C ALA A 84 18.76 20.89 5.43
N TYR A 85 18.97 20.54 6.70
CA TYR A 85 19.11 19.14 7.12
C TYR A 85 17.85 18.32 6.88
N VAL A 86 16.65 18.88 7.10
CA VAL A 86 15.38 18.19 6.80
C VAL A 86 15.28 17.86 5.31
N LEU A 87 15.60 18.81 4.43
CA LEU A 87 15.56 18.57 2.98
C LEU A 87 16.58 17.52 2.53
N VAL A 88 17.81 17.58 3.03
CA VAL A 88 18.84 16.58 2.71
C VAL A 88 18.45 15.20 3.23
N THR A 89 17.90 15.13 4.44
CA THR A 89 17.41 13.87 5.04
C THR A 89 16.24 13.29 4.25
N MET A 90 15.32 14.13 3.76
CA MET A 90 14.22 13.72 2.90
C MET A 90 14.73 13.09 1.60
N VAL A 91 15.69 13.72 0.93
CA VAL A 91 16.32 13.16 -0.28
C VAL A 91 17.01 11.83 0.02
N TYR A 92 17.77 11.77 1.12
CA TYR A 92 18.44 10.54 1.56
C TYR A 92 17.44 9.41 1.84
N MET A 93 16.30 9.72 2.46
CA MET A 93 15.23 8.76 2.71
C MET A 93 14.64 8.21 1.42
N TYR A 94 14.36 9.05 0.42
CA TYR A 94 13.86 8.57 -0.88
C TYR A 94 14.84 7.63 -1.57
N VAL A 95 16.11 8.01 -1.60
CA VAL A 95 17.16 7.20 -2.19
C VAL A 95 17.29 5.86 -1.44
N SER A 96 17.26 5.89 -0.11
CA SER A 96 17.35 4.69 0.73
C SER A 96 16.17 3.74 0.50
N ILE A 97 14.94 4.27 0.42
CA ILE A 97 13.74 3.48 0.12
C ILE A 97 13.83 2.90 -1.30
N ALA A 98 14.31 3.66 -2.28
CA ALA A 98 14.51 3.16 -3.64
C ALA A 98 15.50 1.98 -3.68
N TYR A 99 16.64 2.10 -3.00
CA TYR A 99 17.60 0.99 -2.89
C TYR A 99 17.00 -0.23 -2.18
N TYR A 100 16.29 -0.01 -1.07
CA TYR A 100 15.61 -1.09 -0.35
C TYR A 100 14.59 -1.82 -1.23
N ASN A 101 13.79 -1.07 -2.01
CA ASN A 101 12.85 -1.65 -2.95
C ASN A 101 13.54 -2.47 -4.03
N ILE A 102 14.66 -1.99 -4.58
CA ILE A 102 15.38 -2.67 -5.67
C ILE A 102 16.11 -3.93 -5.18
N GLU A 103 16.75 -3.87 -4.01
CA GLU A 103 17.63 -4.95 -3.54
C GLU A 103 16.90 -6.03 -2.72
N ILE A 104 15.89 -5.64 -1.94
CA ILE A 104 15.23 -6.56 -1.00
C ILE A 104 13.84 -6.96 -1.47
N LEU A 105 13.04 -6.02 -1.98
CA LEU A 105 11.65 -6.30 -2.37
C LEU A 105 11.51 -6.76 -3.82
N THR A 106 12.36 -6.26 -4.71
CA THR A 106 12.35 -6.63 -6.13
C THR A 106 13.25 -7.81 -6.35
N LEU A 107 12.76 -8.82 -7.07
CA LEU A 107 13.57 -9.97 -7.44
C LEU A 107 14.62 -9.56 -8.50
N PRO A 108 15.79 -10.24 -8.54
CA PRO A 108 16.77 -9.97 -9.58
C PRO A 108 16.17 -10.21 -10.97
N LEU A 109 16.57 -9.42 -11.97
CA LEU A 109 15.94 -9.43 -13.31
C LEU A 109 16.02 -10.78 -14.03
N ASP A 110 17.02 -11.60 -13.71
CA ASP A 110 17.24 -12.92 -14.32
C ASP A 110 16.44 -14.04 -13.61
N ASP A 111 15.59 -13.68 -12.66
CA ASP A 111 14.78 -14.63 -11.92
C ASP A 111 13.44 -14.90 -12.63
N ASN A 112 13.16 -16.18 -12.88
CA ASN A 112 11.92 -16.63 -13.52
C ASN A 112 10.68 -16.30 -12.68
N ARG A 113 10.84 -16.09 -11.38
CA ARG A 113 9.79 -15.63 -10.46
C ARG A 113 9.24 -14.23 -10.81
N ASN A 114 9.92 -13.45 -11.64
CA ASN A 114 9.36 -12.18 -12.14
C ASN A 114 8.21 -12.39 -13.15
N ILE A 115 8.08 -13.58 -13.75
CA ILE A 115 7.08 -13.90 -14.78
C ILE A 115 5.96 -14.78 -14.21
N VAL A 116 6.22 -15.45 -13.08
CA VAL A 116 5.38 -16.52 -12.53
C VAL A 116 4.78 -16.04 -11.21
N ASP A 117 3.47 -16.21 -11.01
CA ASP A 117 2.82 -15.88 -9.73
C ASP A 117 3.07 -16.94 -8.65
N ASP A 118 2.67 -16.68 -7.39
CA ASP A 118 2.87 -17.57 -6.23
C ASP A 118 2.34 -18.99 -6.42
N THR A 119 1.35 -19.19 -7.29
CA THR A 119 0.75 -20.49 -7.63
C THR A 119 1.40 -21.16 -8.84
N GLY A 120 2.30 -20.48 -9.52
CA GLY A 120 2.91 -20.97 -10.74
C GLY A 120 3.93 -22.09 -10.49
N VAL A 121 3.75 -23.19 -11.21
CA VAL A 121 4.59 -24.39 -11.06
C VAL A 121 5.85 -24.26 -11.93
N VAL A 122 7.00 -23.97 -11.30
CA VAL A 122 8.30 -23.96 -12.00
C VAL A 122 8.78 -25.40 -12.17
N LEU A 123 8.80 -25.88 -13.42
CA LEU A 123 9.23 -27.23 -13.74
C LEU A 123 10.73 -27.30 -13.98
N SER A 124 11.42 -28.18 -13.25
CA SER A 124 12.78 -28.57 -13.61
C SER A 124 12.77 -29.39 -14.92
N LYS A 125 13.81 -29.29 -15.75
CA LYS A 125 13.95 -30.00 -17.03
C LYS A 125 13.73 -31.52 -16.93
N ARG A 126 13.96 -32.09 -15.75
CA ARG A 126 13.76 -33.52 -15.45
C ARG A 126 12.30 -33.87 -15.16
N GLU A 127 11.51 -32.91 -14.70
CA GLU A 127 10.12 -33.08 -14.25
C GLU A 127 9.10 -32.67 -15.32
N SER A 128 9.49 -31.91 -16.36
CA SER A 128 8.59 -31.49 -17.45
C SER A 128 7.78 -32.62 -18.07
N TYR A 129 8.34 -33.82 -18.22
CA TYR A 129 7.64 -34.97 -18.81
C TYR A 129 6.39 -35.40 -18.03
N GLN A 130 6.35 -35.14 -16.72
CA GLN A 130 5.21 -35.49 -15.86
C GLN A 130 4.02 -34.52 -16.00
N TYR A 131 4.25 -33.36 -16.61
CA TYR A 131 3.24 -32.30 -16.79
C TYR A 131 2.76 -32.15 -18.24
N ILE A 132 3.37 -32.85 -19.21
CA ILE A 132 2.90 -32.87 -20.62
C ILE A 132 1.43 -33.31 -20.72
N HIS A 133 1.00 -34.19 -19.81
CA HIS A 133 -0.37 -34.74 -19.78
C HIS A 133 -1.19 -34.28 -18.57
N LYS A 134 -0.68 -33.31 -17.78
CA LYS A 134 -1.36 -32.79 -16.61
C LYS A 134 -1.82 -31.37 -16.90
N SER A 135 -3.14 -31.12 -16.88
CA SER A 135 -3.68 -29.78 -17.09
C SER A 135 -3.14 -28.81 -16.03
N SER A 136 -2.75 -27.60 -16.44
CA SER A 136 -2.28 -26.56 -15.53
C SER A 136 -3.35 -26.30 -14.47
N SER A 137 -3.01 -26.40 -13.19
CA SER A 137 -3.92 -26.05 -12.11
C SER A 137 -4.15 -24.54 -12.12
N GLY A 138 -5.40 -24.08 -12.16
CA GLY A 138 -5.69 -22.71 -11.71
C GLY A 138 -6.99 -22.05 -12.18
N ALA A 139 -7.55 -22.46 -13.32
CA ALA A 139 -8.89 -22.05 -13.73
C ALA A 139 -9.52 -23.22 -14.47
N TRP A 140 -10.46 -23.91 -13.81
CA TRP A 140 -11.40 -24.69 -14.59
C TRP A 140 -12.30 -23.66 -15.25
N ASP A 141 -12.11 -23.45 -16.55
CA ASP A 141 -13.14 -22.79 -17.34
C ASP A 141 -14.46 -23.51 -17.03
N LEU A 142 -15.44 -22.73 -16.57
CA LEU A 142 -16.77 -23.29 -16.34
C LEU A 142 -17.22 -23.85 -17.70
N PRO A 143 -17.77 -25.08 -17.75
CA PRO A 143 -18.27 -25.63 -19.00
C PRO A 143 -19.17 -24.59 -19.67
N LEU A 144 -19.01 -24.38 -20.98
CA LEU A 144 -19.71 -23.32 -21.71
C LEU A 144 -21.23 -23.37 -21.49
N SER A 145 -21.78 -24.57 -21.25
CA SER A 145 -23.18 -24.77 -20.87
C SER A 145 -23.58 -24.04 -19.60
N VAL A 146 -22.75 -24.07 -18.56
CA VAL A 146 -23.01 -23.41 -17.27
C VAL A 146 -22.82 -21.89 -17.39
N CYS A 147 -21.81 -21.43 -18.14
CA CYS A 147 -21.67 -20.00 -18.45
C CYS A 147 -22.89 -19.46 -19.22
N ASN A 148 -23.36 -20.20 -20.22
CA ASN A 148 -24.51 -19.80 -21.02
C ASN A 148 -25.81 -19.81 -20.20
N GLU A 149 -25.97 -20.78 -19.29
CA GLU A 149 -27.11 -20.85 -18.37
C GLU A 149 -27.13 -19.67 -17.38
N ILE A 150 -25.97 -19.28 -16.83
CA ILE A 150 -25.90 -18.13 -15.91
C ILE A 150 -26.15 -16.81 -16.67
N LEU A 151 -25.59 -16.65 -17.87
CA LEU A 151 -25.65 -15.39 -18.61
C LEU A 151 -27.00 -15.18 -19.33
N TYR A 152 -27.67 -16.26 -19.72
CA TYR A 152 -28.90 -16.22 -20.52
C TYR A 152 -30.09 -16.97 -19.91
N GLY A 153 -29.95 -17.62 -18.76
CA GLY A 153 -31.01 -18.41 -18.11
C GLY A 153 -32.02 -17.61 -17.29
N GLU A 154 -31.78 -16.32 -17.05
CA GLU A 154 -32.75 -15.38 -16.44
C GLU A 154 -33.41 -14.46 -17.48
N ALA A 155 -33.83 -15.02 -18.61
CA ALA A 155 -34.72 -14.36 -19.59
C ALA A 155 -36.00 -15.18 -19.79
#